data_AF-A0A662IUD6-F1
#
_entry.id   AF-A0A662IUD6-F1
#
_cell.length_a   1.000
_cell.length_b   1.000
_cell.length_c   1.000
_cell.angle_alpha   90.00
_cell.angle_beta   90.00
_cell.angle_gamma   90.00
#
_symmetry.space_group_name_H-M   'P 1'
#
loop_
_entity.id
_entity.type
_entity.pdbx_description
1 polymer ?
#
loop_
_entity_poly.entity_id
_entity_poly.type
_entity_poly.pdbx_seq_one_letter_code
_entity_poly.pdbx_strand_id
1 'polypeptide(L)'
;MRKLTKEDILKGKNRREVLHIEEYDADVVIRPLTDGELTEILSAMGNVRIKEDGSLDMSEVDLAKNIQALRLAASMGLVEPKLTVEELSEMMFGVPEFIGAKV
;
A
#
# COMPACT_ATOMS: atom_id res chain seq x y z
N MET A 1 31.15 -4.41 -2.58
CA MET A 1 29.67 -4.33 -2.52
C MET A 1 29.22 -4.54 -1.09
N ARG A 2 28.33 -3.69 -0.57
CA ARG A 2 27.75 -3.85 0.78
C ARG A 2 26.72 -4.99 0.75
N LYS A 3 26.70 -5.85 1.78
CA LYS A 3 25.65 -6.85 2.01
C LYS A 3 24.66 -6.33 3.05
N LEU A 4 23.38 -6.65 2.89
CA LEU A 4 22.36 -6.33 3.90
C LEU A 4 22.58 -7.18 5.15
N THR A 5 22.48 -6.56 6.31
CA THR A 5 22.40 -7.26 7.59
C THR A 5 20.95 -7.64 7.91
N LYS A 6 20.75 -8.57 8.85
CA LYS A 6 19.43 -8.88 9.39
C LYS A 6 18.72 -7.61 9.90
N GLU A 7 19.47 -6.72 10.55
CA GLU A 7 18.92 -5.46 11.06
C GLU A 7 18.50 -4.51 9.94
N ASP A 8 19.27 -4.42 8.85
CA ASP A 8 18.92 -3.60 7.69
C ASP A 8 17.55 -4.02 7.12
N ILE A 9 17.30 -5.34 7.04
CA ILE A 9 16.04 -5.90 6.55
C ILE A 9 14.89 -5.59 7.52
N LEU A 10 15.06 -5.89 8.81
CA LEU A 10 13.99 -5.72 9.80
C LEU A 10 13.62 -4.26 10.08
N LYS A 11 14.57 -3.34 9.91
CA LYS A 11 14.34 -1.89 10.06
C LYS A 11 13.83 -1.23 8.77
N GLY A 12 13.81 -1.93 7.64
CA GLY A 12 13.38 -1.39 6.34
C GLY A 12 12.00 -0.72 6.39
N LYS A 13 11.03 -1.32 7.10
CA LYS A 13 9.69 -0.77 7.32
C LYS A 13 9.61 0.57 8.07
N ASN A 14 10.71 0.94 8.76
CA ASN A 14 10.80 2.20 9.50
C ASN A 14 11.32 3.35 8.64
N ARG A 15 11.75 3.07 7.40
CA ARG A 15 12.14 4.10 6.45
C ARG A 15 10.95 5.03 6.22
N ARG A 16 11.22 6.33 6.22
CA ARG A 16 10.25 7.37 5.91
C ARG A 16 10.67 8.03 4.61
N GLU A 17 9.73 8.21 3.72
CA GLU A 17 9.94 8.80 2.39
C GLU A 17 8.93 9.92 2.22
N VAL A 18 9.38 11.06 1.71
CA VAL A 18 8.51 12.18 1.37
C VAL A 18 7.99 11.94 -0.04
N LEU A 19 6.67 11.91 -0.18
CA LEU A 19 5.98 11.78 -1.45
C LEU A 19 5.25 13.09 -1.74
N HIS A 20 5.60 13.73 -2.85
CA HIS A 20 4.90 14.90 -3.34
C HIS A 20 3.60 14.48 -4.04
N ILE A 21 2.52 15.22 -3.76
CA ILE A 21 1.20 15.02 -4.37
C ILE A 21 0.86 16.26 -5.20
N GLU A 22 0.90 16.10 -6.52
CA GLU A 22 0.73 17.21 -7.48
C GLU A 22 -0.63 17.89 -7.35
N GLU A 23 -1.70 17.12 -7.11
CA GLU A 23 -3.06 17.64 -7.02
C GLU A 23 -3.21 18.63 -5.86
N TYR A 24 -2.49 18.42 -4.76
CA TYR A 24 -2.50 19.29 -3.58
C TYR A 24 -1.35 20.31 -3.57
N ASP A 25 -0.39 20.21 -4.50
CA ASP A 25 0.91 20.92 -4.45
C ASP A 25 1.55 20.84 -3.06
N ALA A 26 1.54 19.63 -2.48
CA ALA A 26 1.91 19.40 -1.09
C ALA A 26 2.55 18.03 -0.89
N ASP A 27 3.22 17.86 0.24
CA ASP A 27 3.96 16.65 0.58
C ASP A 27 3.26 15.83 1.66
N VAL A 28 3.40 14.52 1.56
CA VAL A 28 3.06 13.56 2.62
C VAL A 28 4.27 12.69 2.97
N VAL A 29 4.25 12.12 4.17
CA VAL A 29 5.27 11.14 4.58
C VAL A 29 4.68 9.74 4.50
N ILE A 30 5.35 8.85 3.78
CA ILE A 30 4.99 7.45 3.65
C ILE A 30 6.08 6.53 4.21
N ARG A 31 5.75 5.24 4.35
CA ARG A 31 6.69 4.17 4.65
C ARG A 31 6.40 2.93 3.83
N PRO A 32 7.40 2.06 3.62
CA PRO A 32 7.16 0.79 2.97
C PRO A 32 6.26 -0.11 3.84
N LEU A 33 5.37 -0.85 3.19
CA LEU A 33 4.63 -1.94 3.82
C LEU A 33 5.50 -3.18 3.98
N THR A 34 5.17 -3.98 4.99
CA THR A 34 5.73 -5.31 5.16
C THR A 34 4.92 -6.34 4.38
N ASP A 35 5.54 -7.49 4.08
CA ASP A 35 4.87 -8.61 3.41
C ASP A 35 3.64 -9.13 4.19
N GLY A 36 3.68 -9.04 5.52
CA GLY A 36 2.53 -9.37 6.38
C GLY A 36 1.37 -8.40 6.21
N GLU A 37 1.65 -7.10 6.11
CA GLU A 37 0.63 -6.08 5.88
C GLU A 37 0.03 -6.19 4.47
N LEU A 38 0.84 -6.54 3.47
CA LEU A 38 0.34 -6.88 2.13
C LEU A 38 -0.60 -8.09 2.18
N THR A 39 -0.25 -9.11 2.96
CA THR A 39 -1.11 -10.29 3.16
C THR A 39 -2.44 -9.93 3.79
N GLU A 40 -2.46 -9.00 4.77
CA GLU A 40 -3.69 -8.48 5.37
C GLU A 40 -4.58 -7.78 4.34
N ILE A 41 -4.00 -6.94 3.48
CA ILE A 41 -4.72 -6.25 2.40
C ILE A 41 -5.34 -7.25 1.42
N LEU A 42 -4.57 -8.24 0.96
CA LEU A 42 -5.04 -9.28 0.05
C LEU A 42 -6.16 -10.12 0.67
N SER A 43 -6.05 -10.43 1.97
CA SER A 43 -7.06 -11.20 2.70
C SER A 43 -8.37 -10.44 2.83
N ALA A 44 -8.31 -9.12 3.04
CA ALA A 44 -9.49 -8.26 3.14
C ALA A 44 -10.31 -8.18 1.83
N MET A 45 -9.68 -8.43 0.67
CA MET A 45 -10.36 -8.44 -0.64
C MET A 45 -11.18 -9.70 -0.95
N GLY A 46 -11.08 -10.73 -0.09
CA GLY A 46 -11.77 -12.02 -0.24
C GLY A 46 -11.20 -12.88 -1.38
N ASN A 47 -11.65 -14.14 -1.44
CA ASN A 47 -11.26 -15.25 -2.34
C ASN A 47 -10.29 -14.90 -3.47
N VAL A 48 -9.01 -14.67 -3.13
CA VAL A 48 -7.94 -14.74 -4.10
C VAL A 48 -7.76 -16.22 -4.43
N ARG A 49 -8.19 -16.62 -5.62
CA ARG A 49 -8.00 -18.00 -6.07
C ARG A 49 -6.50 -18.19 -6.25
N ILE A 50 -5.93 -19.18 -5.58
CA ILE A 50 -4.54 -19.59 -5.79
C ILE A 50 -4.59 -20.70 -6.84
N LYS A 51 -3.82 -20.54 -7.92
CA LYS A 51 -3.65 -21.57 -8.94
C LYS A 51 -2.94 -22.78 -8.36
N GLU A 52 -3.03 -23.92 -9.03
CA GLU A 52 -2.35 -25.16 -8.60
C GLU A 52 -0.83 -25.02 -8.51
N ASP A 53 -0.23 -24.02 -9.17
CA ASP A 53 1.19 -23.69 -9.14
C ASP A 53 1.61 -22.74 -7.99
N GLY A 54 0.66 -22.35 -7.13
CA GLY A 54 0.89 -21.41 -6.02
C GLY A 54 0.86 -19.93 -6.41
N SER A 55 0.69 -19.61 -7.69
CA SER A 55 0.51 -18.23 -8.15
C SER A 55 -0.93 -17.73 -7.93
N LEU A 56 -1.10 -16.42 -7.81
CA LEU A 56 -2.42 -15.81 -7.66
C LEU A 56 -3.16 -15.82 -9.02
N ASP A 57 -4.39 -16.30 -9.01
CA ASP A 57 -5.29 -16.27 -10.17
C ASP A 57 -5.88 -14.86 -10.31
N MET A 58 -5.30 -14.09 -11.22
CA MET A 58 -5.73 -12.73 -11.57
C MET A 58 -6.69 -12.71 -12.78
N SER A 59 -7.39 -13.81 -13.09
CA SER A 59 -8.28 -13.87 -14.26
C SER A 59 -9.58 -13.05 -14.11
N GLU A 60 -10.01 -12.79 -12.88
CA GLU A 60 -11.16 -11.93 -12.55
C GLU A 60 -10.72 -10.79 -11.62
N VAL A 61 -10.00 -9.81 -12.18
CA VAL A 61 -9.61 -8.61 -11.45
C VAL A 61 -10.82 -7.67 -11.34
N ASP A 62 -11.42 -7.62 -10.16
CA ASP A 62 -12.45 -6.64 -9.82
C ASP A 62 -11.79 -5.28 -9.57
N LEU A 63 -12.00 -4.34 -10.48
CA LEU A 63 -11.45 -2.97 -10.38
C LEU A 63 -11.83 -2.29 -9.06
N ALA A 64 -13.03 -2.54 -8.54
CA ALA A 64 -13.47 -1.95 -7.27
C ALA A 64 -12.64 -2.49 -6.10
N LYS A 65 -12.30 -3.79 -6.12
CA LYS A 65 -11.44 -4.40 -5.09
C LYS A 65 -10.02 -3.87 -5.15
N ASN A 66 -9.47 -3.69 -6.35
CA ASN A 66 -8.13 -3.11 -6.50
C ASN A 66 -8.06 -1.69 -5.92
N ILE A 67 -9.07 -0.86 -6.22
CA ILE A 67 -9.18 0.50 -5.67
C ILE A 67 -9.23 0.45 -4.14
N GLN A 68 -10.03 -0.44 -3.57
CA GLN A 68 -10.10 -0.65 -2.12
C GLN A 68 -8.75 -1.12 -1.53
N ALA A 69 -8.04 -2.01 -2.23
CA ALA A 69 -6.72 -2.50 -1.82
C ALA A 69 -5.70 -1.37 -1.72
N LEU A 70 -5.63 -0.52 -2.74
CA LEU A 70 -4.71 0.61 -2.77
C LEU A 70 -5.06 1.65 -1.71
N ARG A 71 -6.35 1.89 -1.45
CA ARG A 71 -6.78 2.77 -0.36
C ARG A 71 -6.40 2.21 1.02
N LEU A 72 -6.55 0.92 1.23
CA LEU A 72 -6.12 0.27 2.46
C LEU A 72 -4.59 0.35 2.61
N ALA A 73 -3.84 0.06 1.55
CA ALA A 73 -2.38 0.22 1.50
C ALA A 73 -1.96 1.64 1.89
N ALA A 74 -2.61 2.66 1.30
CA ALA A 74 -2.38 4.05 1.63
C ALA A 74 -2.61 4.33 3.12
N SER A 75 -3.73 3.86 3.71
CA SER A 75 -3.99 4.08 5.14
C SER A 75 -2.94 3.47 6.07
N MET A 76 -2.34 2.33 5.68
CA MET A 76 -1.30 1.65 6.45
C MET A 76 0.09 2.29 6.26
N GLY A 77 0.39 2.75 5.05
CA GLY A 77 1.69 3.29 4.67
C GLY A 77 1.84 4.79 4.92
N LEU A 78 0.74 5.54 4.97
CA LEU A 78 0.74 6.98 5.24
C LEU A 78 1.05 7.27 6.71
N VAL A 79 2.07 8.09 6.92
CA VAL A 79 2.64 8.39 8.25
C VAL A 79 2.20 9.76 8.71
N GLU A 80 2.29 10.76 7.83
CA GLU A 80 1.90 12.14 8.08
C GLU A 80 1.29 12.76 6.81
N PRO A 81 0.03 13.23 6.84
CA PRO A 81 -0.92 13.09 7.95
C PRO A 81 -1.39 11.64 8.11
N LYS A 82 -1.80 11.22 9.32
CA LYS A 82 -2.46 9.91 9.49
C LYS A 82 -3.92 10.03 9.13
N LEU A 83 -4.39 9.17 8.23
CA LEU A 83 -5.77 9.16 7.75
C LEU A 83 -6.35 7.75 7.83
N THR A 84 -7.63 7.64 8.16
CA THR A 84 -8.38 6.37 8.07
C THR A 84 -8.79 6.07 6.63
N VAL A 85 -9.24 4.85 6.36
CA VAL A 85 -9.74 4.45 5.04
C VAL A 85 -10.94 5.31 4.60
N GLU A 86 -11.79 5.71 5.55
CA GLU A 86 -12.92 6.58 5.33
C GLU A 86 -12.47 8.00 4.98
N GLU A 87 -11.52 8.57 5.72
CA GLU A 87 -10.97 9.90 5.42
C GLU A 87 -10.27 9.93 4.05
N LEU A 88 -9.55 8.85 3.70
CA LEU A 88 -8.95 8.70 2.37
C LEU A 88 -10.00 8.66 1.25
N SER A 89 -11.20 8.15 1.51
CA SER A 89 -12.26 8.09 0.49
C SER A 89 -12.86 9.45 0.13
N GLU A 90 -12.62 10.47 0.95
CA GLU A 90 -13.04 11.86 0.73
C GLU A 90 -11.95 12.71 0.05
N MET A 91 -10.76 12.13 -0.21
CA MET A 91 -9.69 12.82 -0.92
C MET A 91 -10.01 13.04 -2.40
N MET A 92 -9.21 13.88 -3.06
CA MET A 92 -9.28 14.03 -4.51
C MET A 92 -9.09 12.68 -5.21
N PHE A 93 -9.91 12.46 -6.24
CA PHE A 93 -9.95 11.21 -7.00
C PHE A 93 -8.55 10.83 -7.50
N GLY A 94 -8.15 9.57 -7.27
CA GLY A 94 -6.86 9.03 -7.72
C GLY A 94 -5.70 9.22 -6.74
N VAL A 95 -5.80 10.14 -5.78
CA VAL A 95 -4.72 10.41 -4.83
C VAL A 95 -4.50 9.25 -3.84
N PRO A 96 -5.54 8.69 -3.19
CA PRO A 96 -5.34 7.53 -2.32
C PRO A 96 -4.70 6.35 -3.06
N GLU A 97 -5.10 6.12 -4.31
CA GLU A 97 -4.57 5.05 -5.14
C GLU A 97 -3.11 5.30 -5.52
N PHE A 98 -2.74 6.55 -5.82
CA PHE A 98 -1.36 6.96 -6.06
C PHE A 98 -0.47 6.74 -4.82
N ILE A 99 -0.92 7.15 -3.63
CA ILE A 99 -0.21 6.90 -2.38
C ILE A 99 -0.07 5.38 -2.15
N GLY A 100 -1.16 4.63 -2.30
CA GLY A 100 -1.20 3.19 -2.13
C GLY A 100 -0.26 2.42 -3.05
N ALA A 101 0.00 2.95 -4.25
CA ALA A 101 0.94 2.37 -5.21
C ALA A 101 2.42 2.70 -4.92
N LYS A 102 2.69 3.64 -3.99
CA LYS A 102 4.05 4.10 -3.64
C LYS A 102 4.56 3.57 -2.30
N VAL A 103 3.66 3.12 -1.43
CA VAL A 103 3.98 2.48 -0.14
C VAL A 103 4.45 1.04 -0.29
#